data_AF-A0AAU2XWB4-F1
#
_entry.id   AF-A0AAU2XWB4-F1
#
_cell.length_a   1.000
_cell.length_b   1.000
_cell.length_c   1.000
_cell.angle_alpha   90.00
_cell.angle_beta   90.00
_cell.angle_gamma   90.00
#
_symmetry.space_group_name_H-M   'P 1'
#
loop_
_entity.id
_entity.type
_entity.pdbx_description
1 polymer ?
#
loop_
_entity_poly.entity_id
_entity_poly.type
_entity_poly.pdbx_seq_one_letter_code
_entity_poly.pdbx_strand_id
1 'polypeptide(L)'
;MSTTELKEISRSVGKLKSHFEHARDLVDSYDAEMGSGDVAGALDDFADDWKKKRKELCDGLEFLGKTAGAAAKAYDGLDQHLADALLKAQSGDGGKGK
;
A
#
# COMPACT_ATOMS: atom_id res chain seq x y z
N MET A 1 -12.50 9.87 8.24
CA MET A 1 -11.28 9.36 7.59
C MET A 1 -10.25 10.48 7.58
N SER A 2 -9.20 10.33 8.37
CA SER A 2 -8.11 11.30 8.60
C SER A 2 -6.89 10.97 7.75
N THR A 3 -5.97 11.93 7.58
CA THR A 3 -4.70 11.70 6.87
C THR A 3 -3.82 10.66 7.57
N THR A 4 -3.93 10.55 8.89
CA THR A 4 -3.30 9.48 9.68
C THR A 4 -3.86 8.11 9.31
N GLU A 5 -5.19 7.95 9.24
CA GLU A 5 -5.81 6.68 8.83
C GLU A 5 -5.40 6.28 7.40
N LEU A 6 -5.33 7.23 6.47
CA LEU A 6 -4.84 7.00 5.11
C LEU A 6 -3.37 6.52 5.07
N LYS A 7 -2.50 7.12 5.89
CA LYS A 7 -1.10 6.70 6.02
C LYS A 7 -1.00 5.29 6.60
N GLU A 8 -1.83 4.97 7.59
CA GLU A 8 -1.85 3.62 8.19
C GLU A 8 -2.38 2.56 7.22
N ILE A 9 -3.39 2.88 6.41
CA ILE A 9 -3.83 2.00 5.31
C ILE A 9 -2.67 1.76 4.35
N SER A 10 -2.01 2.83 3.87
CA SER A 10 -0.86 2.74 2.96
C SER A 10 0.26 1.84 3.50
N ARG A 11 0.60 2.00 4.79
CA ARG A 11 1.61 1.16 5.45
C ARG A 11 1.16 -0.29 5.62
N SER A 12 -0.09 -0.50 6.02
CA SER A 12 -0.63 -1.84 6.30
C SER A 12 -0.71 -2.69 5.04
N VAL A 13 -1.19 -2.12 3.93
CA VAL A 13 -1.24 -2.83 2.65
C VAL A 13 0.16 -3.07 2.08
N GLY A 14 1.12 -2.17 2.33
CA GLY A 14 2.53 -2.39 2.00
C GLY A 14 3.15 -3.58 2.74
N LYS A 15 2.87 -3.72 4.05
CA LYS A 15 3.29 -4.89 4.84
C LYS A 15 2.64 -6.17 4.33
N LEU A 16 1.33 -6.11 4.04
CA LEU A 16 0.59 -7.26 3.53
C LEU A 16 1.15 -7.73 2.18
N LYS A 17 1.46 -6.80 1.27
CA LYS A 17 2.13 -7.10 -0.01
C LYS A 17 3.44 -7.85 0.23
N SER A 18 4.29 -7.36 1.13
CA SER A 18 5.57 -8.00 1.46
C SER A 18 5.38 -9.43 2.00
N HIS A 19 4.37 -9.67 2.85
CA HIS A 19 4.06 -11.03 3.31
C HIS A 19 3.65 -11.96 2.17
N PHE A 20 2.82 -11.49 1.24
CA PHE A 20 2.43 -12.27 0.06
C PHE A 20 3.59 -12.51 -0.90
N GLU A 21 4.52 -11.57 -1.04
CA GLU A 21 5.75 -11.77 -1.81
C GLU A 21 6.62 -12.88 -1.20
N HIS A 22 6.76 -12.93 0.13
CA HIS A 22 7.49 -14.02 0.81
C HIS A 22 6.82 -15.38 0.71
N ALA A 23 5.48 -15.44 0.63
CA ALA A 23 4.77 -16.70 0.43
C ALA A 23 5.12 -17.38 -0.92
N ARG A 24 5.58 -16.62 -1.93
CA ARG A 24 6.15 -17.18 -3.17
C ARG A 24 7.42 -17.98 -2.87
N ASP A 25 8.34 -17.38 -2.13
CA ASP A 25 9.65 -17.98 -1.84
C ASP A 25 9.49 -19.34 -1.14
N LEU A 26 8.41 -19.50 -0.36
CA LEU A 26 8.06 -20.77 0.26
C LEU A 26 7.56 -21.81 -0.77
N VAL A 27 6.66 -21.45 -1.69
CA VAL A 27 6.14 -22.38 -2.70
C VAL A 27 7.24 -22.84 -3.66
N ASP A 28 8.07 -21.91 -4.14
CA ASP A 28 9.20 -22.21 -5.03
C ASP A 28 10.20 -23.19 -4.39
N SER A 29 10.25 -23.27 -3.05
CA SER A 29 11.15 -24.19 -2.33
C SER A 29 10.68 -25.66 -2.29
N TYR A 30 9.38 -25.92 -2.45
CA TYR A 30 8.82 -27.27 -2.37
C TYR A 30 8.82 -28.02 -3.72
N ASP A 31 8.97 -27.30 -4.82
CA ASP A 31 8.91 -27.84 -6.18
C ASP A 31 9.98 -28.92 -6.45
N ALA A 32 11.12 -28.84 -5.75
CA ALA A 32 12.23 -29.80 -5.88
C ALA A 32 12.04 -31.12 -5.12
N GLU A 33 11.07 -31.23 -4.20
CA GLU A 33 10.94 -32.37 -3.27
C GLU A 33 9.83 -33.38 -3.65
N MET A 34 9.08 -33.16 -4.73
CA MET A 34 7.91 -33.98 -5.05
C MET A 34 8.20 -35.24 -5.90
N GLY A 35 7.92 -36.42 -5.35
CA GLY A 35 8.32 -37.73 -5.88
C GLY A 35 7.26 -38.59 -6.59
N SER A 36 6.10 -38.05 -6.99
CA SER A 36 5.12 -38.83 -7.80
C SER A 36 4.44 -37.96 -8.87
N GLY A 37 4.29 -38.48 -10.10
CA GLY A 37 3.86 -37.71 -11.28
C GLY A 37 2.51 -37.01 -11.16
N ASP A 38 1.49 -37.65 -10.58
CA ASP A 38 0.15 -37.05 -10.44
C ASP A 38 0.12 -35.92 -9.40
N VAL A 39 0.80 -36.12 -8.27
CA VAL A 39 0.91 -35.11 -7.20
C VAL A 39 1.78 -33.95 -7.67
N ALA A 40 2.87 -34.24 -8.39
CA ALA A 40 3.72 -33.21 -8.98
C ALA A 40 2.94 -32.36 -10.00
N GLY A 41 2.15 -32.98 -10.88
CA GLY A 41 1.31 -32.25 -11.84
C GLY A 41 0.26 -31.36 -11.16
N ALA A 42 -0.41 -31.88 -10.13
CA ALA A 42 -1.38 -31.08 -9.36
C ALA A 42 -0.72 -29.93 -8.59
N LEU A 43 0.51 -30.11 -8.10
CA LEU A 43 1.26 -29.03 -7.45
C LEU A 43 1.77 -27.98 -8.44
N ASP A 44 2.18 -28.38 -9.63
CA ASP A 44 2.62 -27.46 -10.69
C ASP A 44 1.46 -26.55 -11.11
N ASP A 45 0.28 -27.11 -11.39
CA ASP A 45 -0.94 -26.36 -11.69
C ASP A 45 -1.29 -25.37 -10.56
N PHE A 46 -1.21 -25.83 -9.30
CA PHE A 46 -1.43 -24.99 -8.14
C PHE A 46 -0.40 -23.86 -8.04
N ALA A 47 0.89 -24.15 -8.21
CA ALA A 47 1.97 -23.17 -8.11
C ALA A 47 1.83 -22.08 -9.19
N ASP A 48 1.46 -22.46 -10.41
CA ASP A 48 1.24 -21.56 -11.52
C ASP A 48 0.05 -20.63 -11.28
N ASP A 49 -1.10 -21.17 -10.85
CA ASP A 49 -2.28 -20.36 -10.56
C ASP A 49 -2.10 -19.50 -9.32
N TRP A 50 -1.45 -20.03 -8.28
CA TRP A 50 -1.03 -19.26 -7.11
C TRP A 50 -0.15 -18.08 -7.51
N LYS A 51 0.86 -18.31 -8.36
CA LYS A 51 1.77 -17.27 -8.83
C LYS A 51 1.03 -16.16 -9.57
N LYS A 52 0.09 -16.49 -10.46
CA LYS A 52 -0.75 -15.53 -11.19
C LYS A 52 -1.63 -14.73 -10.22
N LYS A 53 -2.40 -15.42 -9.38
CA LYS A 53 -3.37 -14.77 -8.45
C LYS A 53 -2.68 -13.92 -7.39
N ARG A 54 -1.56 -14.40 -6.84
CA ARG A 54 -0.72 -13.65 -5.90
C ARG A 54 -0.15 -12.39 -6.56
N LYS A 55 0.29 -12.46 -7.82
CA LYS A 55 0.77 -11.28 -8.56
C LYS A 55 -0.33 -10.23 -8.70
N GLU A 56 -1.52 -10.62 -9.13
CA GLU A 56 -2.69 -9.74 -9.23
C GLU A 56 -3.01 -9.08 -7.87
N LEU A 57 -2.97 -9.85 -6.78
CA LEU A 57 -3.19 -9.35 -5.44
C LEU A 57 -2.12 -8.34 -5.00
N CYS A 58 -0.84 -8.64 -5.20
CA CYS A 58 0.26 -7.75 -4.86
C CYS A 58 0.20 -6.42 -5.64
N ASP A 59 -0.14 -6.49 -6.93
CA ASP A 59 -0.30 -5.32 -7.79
C ASP A 59 -1.47 -4.45 -7.29
N GLY A 60 -2.58 -5.07 -6.87
CA GLY A 60 -3.73 -4.38 -6.26
C GLY A 60 -3.41 -3.72 -4.91
N LEU A 61 -2.68 -4.40 -4.03
CA LEU A 61 -2.25 -3.85 -2.75
C LEU A 61 -1.30 -2.66 -2.93
N GLU A 62 -0.40 -2.74 -3.91
CA GLU A 62 0.49 -1.62 -4.25
C GLU A 62 -0.29 -0.41 -4.77
N PHE A 63 -1.25 -0.64 -5.67
CA PHE A 63 -2.10 0.42 -6.20
C PHE A 63 -2.88 1.12 -5.08
N LEU A 64 -3.52 0.35 -4.20
CA LEU A 64 -4.26 0.89 -3.07
C LEU A 64 -3.34 1.67 -2.11
N GLY A 65 -2.17 1.12 -1.79
CA GLY A 65 -1.20 1.76 -0.92
C GLY A 65 -0.69 3.10 -1.45
N LYS A 66 -0.38 3.17 -2.75
CA LYS A 66 0.02 4.40 -3.43
C LYS A 66 -1.10 5.42 -3.44
N THR A 67 -2.32 5.00 -3.75
CA THR A 67 -3.50 5.87 -3.79
C THR A 67 -3.80 6.47 -2.42
N ALA A 68 -3.80 5.66 -1.37
CA ALA A 68 -4.01 6.13 0.00
C ALA A 68 -2.90 7.09 0.46
N GLY A 69 -1.63 6.78 0.13
CA GLY A 69 -0.51 7.66 0.45
C GLY A 69 -0.54 8.99 -0.31
N ALA A 70 -0.99 8.99 -1.57
CA ALA A 70 -1.17 10.20 -2.37
C ALA A 70 -2.30 11.07 -1.81
N ALA A 71 -3.43 10.46 -1.45
CA ALA A 71 -4.55 11.17 -0.83
C ALA A 71 -4.15 11.82 0.50
N ALA A 72 -3.40 11.12 1.35
CA ALA A 72 -2.90 11.69 2.61
C ALA A 72 -2.04 12.93 2.38
N LYS A 73 -1.11 12.88 1.43
CA LYS A 73 -0.22 14.00 1.09
C LYS A 73 -1.01 15.20 0.56
N ALA A 74 -2.01 14.96 -0.29
CA ALA A 74 -2.84 16.01 -0.86
C ALA A 74 -3.64 16.75 0.24
N TYR A 75 -4.26 16.00 1.16
CA TYR A 75 -4.99 16.58 2.27
C TYR A 75 -4.08 17.32 3.26
N ASP A 76 -2.95 16.74 3.66
CA ASP A 76 -1.99 17.43 4.54
C ASP A 76 -1.50 18.75 3.92
N GLY A 77 -1.22 18.75 2.61
CA GLY A 77 -0.81 19.95 1.89
C GLY A 77 -1.91 21.01 1.83
N LEU A 78 -3.16 20.61 1.59
CA LEU A 78 -4.30 21.50 1.62
C LEU A 78 -4.51 22.13 3.00
N ASP A 79 -4.44 21.32 4.06
CA ASP A 79 -4.60 21.78 5.45
C ASP A 79 -3.47 22.75 5.85
N GLN A 80 -2.24 22.49 5.43
CA GLN A 80 -1.11 23.40 5.62
C GLN A 80 -1.31 24.74 4.90
N HIS A 81 -1.71 24.71 3.62
CA HIS A 81 -1.98 25.93 2.87
C HIS A 81 -3.11 26.76 3.50
N LEU A 82 -4.15 26.11 4.01
CA LEU A 82 -5.24 26.78 4.70
C LEU A 82 -4.76 27.41 6.02
N ALA A 83 -3.99 26.68 6.83
CA ALA A 83 -3.42 27.19 8.07
C ALA A 83 -2.52 28.42 7.82
N ASP A 84 -1.64 28.35 6.82
CA ASP A 84 -0.77 29.46 6.43
C ASP A 84 -1.56 30.70 5.98
N ALA A 85 -2.64 30.50 5.21
CA ALA A 85 -3.50 31.59 4.76
C ALA A 85 -4.21 32.27 5.94
N LEU A 86 -4.71 31.49 6.90
CA LEU A 86 -5.36 32.01 8.11
C LEU A 86 -4.37 32.78 9.00
N LEU A 87 -3.15 32.26 9.20
CA LEU A 87 -2.09 32.94 9.95
C LEU A 87 -1.69 34.27 9.30
N LYS A 88 -1.56 34.30 7.97
CA LYS A 88 -1.28 35.53 7.22
C LYS A 88 -2.41 36.55 7.34
N ALA A 89 -3.66 36.12 7.24
CA ALA A 89 -4.82 36.99 7.39
C ALA A 89 -4.88 37.62 8.79
N GLN A 90 -4.65 36.82 9.84
CA GLN A 90 -4.64 37.31 11.22
C GLN A 90 -3.47 38.28 11.49
N SER A 91 -2.30 38.02 10.91
CA SER A 91 -1.12 38.88 11.06
C SER A 91 -1.26 40.21 10.31
N GLY A 92 -2.09 40.26 9.26
CA GLY A 92 -2.35 41.48 8.47
C GLY A 92 -3.35 42.45 9.12
N ASP A 93 -4.21 41.96 10.01
CA ASP A 93 -5.26 42.76 10.67
C ASP A 93 -4.73 43.56 11.89
N GLY A 94 -3.71 43.07 12.57
CA GLY A 94 -3.11 43.73 13.75
C GLY A 94 -2.25 44.97 13.47
N GLY A 95 -2.05 45.35 12.20
CA GLY A 95 -1.14 46.44 11.79
C GLY A 95 -1.79 47.78 11.45
N LYS A 96 -3.14 47.87 11.41
CA LYS A 96 -3.87 49.12 11.13
C LYS A 96 -4.56 49.65 12.38
N GLY A 97 -3.76 50.16 13.31
CA GLY A 97 -4.26 50.87 14.49
C GLY A 97 -3.20 51.85 15.00
N LYS A 98 -3.01 52.95 14.27
CA LYS A 98 -2.28 54.12 14.76
C LYS A 98 -2.97 55.39 14.25
#